data_AF-A0A7Y7CGF7-F1
#
_entry.id   AF-A0A7Y7CGF7-F1
#
_cell.length_a   1.000
_cell.length_b   1.000
_cell.length_c   1.000
_cell.angle_alpha   90.00
_cell.angle_beta   90.00
_cell.angle_gamma   90.00
#
_symmetry.space_group_name_H-M   'P 1'
#
loop_
_entity.id
_entity.type
_entity.pdbx_description
1 polymer ?
#
loop_
_entity_poly.entity_id
_entity_poly.type
_entity_poly.pdbx_seq_one_letter_code
_entity_poly.pdbx_strand_id
1 'polypeptide(L)'
;MNPSRFADRIFEGGTLLTMNEHQPTAEALALQDGHILAVGTRAEILALRGPDTEVVPLQGGTVIPAVVDKLSNNNSNAEEEEPEPQGTLAPGQRANFVVLSGNPLVVTPRAREDLRVLHVVKDGRSLYFADTPPAREKREKKDEDAFNEALFLDESGWLV
;
A
#
# COMPACT_ATOMS: atom_id res chain seq x y z
N MET A 1 9.76 -21.50 -18.43
CA MET A 1 10.40 -20.18 -18.25
C MET A 1 11.26 -20.22 -17.01
N ASN A 2 12.46 -19.65 -17.04
CA ASN A 2 13.26 -19.43 -15.83
C ASN A 2 12.57 -18.30 -15.04
N PRO A 3 12.35 -18.40 -13.71
CA PRO A 3 11.88 -17.25 -12.96
C PRO A 3 12.89 -16.13 -13.17
N SER A 4 12.42 -14.97 -13.64
CA SER A 4 13.24 -13.76 -13.66
C SER A 4 13.76 -13.55 -12.24
N ARG A 5 15.05 -13.29 -12.06
CA ARG A 5 15.59 -12.94 -10.73
C ARG A 5 15.45 -11.46 -10.43
N PHE A 6 14.92 -10.70 -11.39
CA PHE A 6 14.82 -9.26 -11.32
C PHE A 6 13.39 -8.84 -10.98
N ALA A 7 13.30 -7.72 -10.28
CA ALA A 7 12.03 -7.09 -9.97
C ALA A 7 11.41 -6.46 -11.23
N ASP A 8 10.09 -6.48 -11.33
CA ASP A 8 9.36 -5.70 -12.34
C ASP A 8 9.26 -4.24 -11.88
N ARG A 9 9.02 -4.03 -10.58
CA ARG A 9 8.97 -2.70 -9.95
C ARG A 9 9.74 -2.67 -8.64
N ILE A 10 10.38 -1.54 -8.37
CA ILE A 10 11.01 -1.24 -7.08
C ILE A 10 10.44 0.06 -6.54
N PHE A 11 9.97 0.07 -5.30
CA PHE A 11 9.53 1.26 -4.59
C PHE A 11 10.62 1.65 -3.59
N GLU A 12 11.10 2.89 -3.64
CA GLU A 12 12.21 3.33 -2.79
C GLU A 12 12.12 4.80 -2.35
N GLY A 13 12.99 5.20 -1.43
CA GLY A 13 13.12 6.61 -1.04
C GLY A 13 11.96 7.10 -0.17
N GLY A 14 11.44 6.22 0.68
CA GLY A 14 10.38 6.49 1.65
C GLY A 14 10.50 5.58 2.86
N THR A 15 9.48 5.57 3.72
CA THR A 15 9.41 4.66 4.88
C THR A 15 8.38 3.58 4.61
N LEU A 16 8.73 2.30 4.73
CA LEU A 16 7.79 1.20 4.62
C LEU A 16 7.49 0.70 6.03
N LEU A 17 6.23 0.75 6.45
CA LEU A 17 5.81 0.14 7.72
C LEU A 17 5.42 -1.32 7.42
N THR A 18 6.23 -2.28 7.84
CA THR A 18 6.07 -3.68 7.40
C THR A 18 5.02 -4.46 8.18
N MET A 19 4.65 -3.98 9.38
CA MET A 19 3.87 -4.70 10.39
C MET A 19 4.53 -6.01 10.88
N ASN A 20 5.86 -6.11 10.77
CA ASN A 20 6.66 -7.21 11.34
C ASN A 20 7.43 -6.73 12.57
N GLU A 21 7.22 -7.32 13.74
CA GLU A 21 7.91 -6.93 14.99
C GLU A 21 9.44 -7.01 14.90
N HIS A 22 9.99 -7.95 14.13
CA HIS A 22 11.43 -8.12 13.96
C HIS A 22 12.06 -7.16 12.95
N GLN A 23 11.23 -6.56 12.08
CA GLN A 23 11.67 -5.60 11.08
C GLN A 23 10.54 -4.59 10.84
N PRO A 24 10.21 -3.72 11.81
CA PRO A 24 8.98 -2.91 11.78
C PRO A 24 8.99 -1.87 10.66
N THR A 25 10.17 -1.52 10.15
CA THR A 25 10.35 -0.59 9.04
C THR A 25 11.33 -1.12 8.00
N ALA A 26 11.18 -0.65 6.77
CA ALA A 26 12.10 -0.86 5.66
C ALA A 26 12.21 0.40 4.79
N GLU A 27 13.17 0.43 3.87
CA GLU A 27 13.43 1.58 3.00
C GLU A 27 12.95 1.38 1.56
N ALA A 28 12.85 0.12 1.14
CA ALA A 28 12.43 -0.25 -0.20
C ALA A 28 11.77 -1.63 -0.25
N LEU A 29 10.95 -1.85 -1.29
CA LEU A 29 10.41 -3.16 -1.64
C LEU A 29 10.48 -3.39 -3.15
N ALA A 30 10.69 -4.65 -3.53
CA ALA A 30 10.68 -5.12 -4.91
C ALA A 30 9.41 -5.95 -5.16
N LEU A 31 8.81 -5.77 -6.33
CA LEU A 31 7.69 -6.58 -6.82
C LEU A 31 8.12 -7.41 -8.01
N GLN A 32 7.54 -8.61 -8.11
CA GLN A 32 7.63 -9.48 -9.26
C GLN A 32 6.31 -10.22 -9.45
N ASP A 33 5.75 -10.22 -10.66
CA ASP A 33 4.53 -10.95 -11.02
C ASP A 33 3.37 -10.69 -10.04
N GLY A 34 3.23 -9.44 -9.59
CA GLY A 34 2.18 -9.02 -8.65
C GLY A 34 2.43 -9.38 -7.18
N HIS A 35 3.57 -9.97 -6.85
CA HIS A 35 3.95 -10.39 -5.50
C HIS A 35 5.17 -9.60 -5.00
N ILE A 36 5.30 -9.49 -3.69
CA ILE A 36 6.47 -8.92 -3.04
C ILE A 36 7.63 -9.91 -3.21
N LEU A 37 8.66 -9.50 -3.93
CA LEU A 37 9.89 -10.27 -4.10
C LEU A 37 10.79 -10.14 -2.86
N ALA A 38 10.97 -8.90 -2.37
CA ALA A 38 11.81 -8.60 -1.22
C ALA A 38 11.41 -7.27 -0.56
N VAL A 39 11.72 -7.12 0.73
CA VAL A 39 11.56 -5.91 1.53
C VAL A 39 12.82 -5.72 2.37
N GLY A 40 13.42 -4.53 2.36
CA GLY A 40 14.72 -4.34 3.00
C GLY A 40 15.29 -2.94 2.89
N THR A 41 16.62 -2.85 3.00
CA THR A 41 17.35 -1.60 2.78
C THR A 41 17.30 -1.20 1.31
N ARG A 42 17.48 0.09 1.04
CA ARG A 42 17.53 0.61 -0.32
C ARG A 42 18.54 -0.13 -1.19
N ALA A 43 19.74 -0.38 -0.66
CA ALA A 43 20.84 -1.00 -1.38
C ALA A 43 20.53 -2.46 -1.78
N GLU A 44 20.00 -3.25 -0.84
CA GLU A 44 19.63 -4.65 -1.09
C GLU A 44 18.56 -4.77 -2.17
N ILE A 45 17.55 -3.91 -2.12
CA ILE A 45 16.43 -3.96 -3.05
C ILE A 45 16.82 -3.45 -4.44
N LEU A 46 17.62 -2.37 -4.53
CA LEU A 46 18.13 -1.89 -5.82
C LEU A 46 19.04 -2.91 -6.52
N ALA A 47 19.68 -3.83 -5.78
CA ALA A 47 20.45 -4.92 -6.37
C ALA A 47 19.59 -5.93 -7.14
N LEU A 48 18.27 -5.96 -6.91
CA LEU A 48 17.31 -6.79 -7.65
C LEU A 48 16.84 -6.14 -8.96
N ARG A 49 17.34 -4.95 -9.29
CA ARG A 49 17.02 -4.25 -10.53
C ARG A 49 17.57 -5.01 -11.74
N GLY A 50 16.69 -5.27 -12.69
CA GLY A 50 17.00 -5.75 -14.04
C GLY A 50 16.86 -4.66 -15.11
N PRO A 51 17.04 -5.03 -16.38
CA PRO A 51 16.97 -4.09 -17.50
C PRO A 51 15.59 -3.44 -17.67
N ASP A 52 14.52 -4.18 -17.36
CA ASP A 52 13.12 -3.74 -17.55
C ASP A 52 12.46 -3.25 -16.24
N THR A 53 13.21 -3.17 -15.14
CA THR A 53 12.67 -2.77 -13.84
C THR A 53 12.29 -1.30 -13.82
N GLU A 54 11.04 -1.01 -13.47
CA GLU A 54 10.55 0.33 -13.15
C GLU A 54 10.92 0.69 -11.71
N VAL A 55 11.64 1.79 -11.49
CA VAL A 55 11.93 2.31 -10.15
C VAL A 55 10.98 3.47 -9.84
N VAL A 56 10.19 3.31 -8.80
CA VAL A 56 9.15 4.24 -8.35
C VAL A 56 9.65 4.97 -7.09
N PRO A 57 10.06 6.25 -7.20
CA PRO A 57 10.45 7.04 -6.03
C PRO A 57 9.22 7.40 -5.19
N LEU A 58 9.26 7.11 -3.90
CA LEU A 58 8.22 7.42 -2.92
C LEU A 58 8.26 8.87 -2.44
N GLN A 59 9.33 9.61 -2.76
CA GLN A 59 9.50 11.03 -2.44
C GLN A 59 9.36 11.35 -0.93
N GLY A 60 9.85 10.46 -0.07
CA GLY A 60 9.71 10.57 1.38
C GLY A 60 8.35 10.11 1.92
N GLY A 61 7.44 9.65 1.05
CA GLY A 61 6.16 9.07 1.43
C GLY A 61 6.29 7.79 2.26
N THR A 62 5.18 7.40 2.90
CA THR A 62 5.11 6.22 3.76
C THR A 62 4.25 5.14 3.12
N VAL A 63 4.83 3.95 2.91
CA VAL A 63 4.10 2.75 2.48
C VAL A 63 3.48 2.09 3.71
N ILE A 64 2.20 1.79 3.62
CA ILE A 64 1.47 0.99 4.59
C ILE A 64 0.79 -0.19 3.88
N PRO A 65 0.89 -1.42 4.42
CA PRO A 65 0.17 -2.56 3.87
C PRO A 65 -1.35 -2.33 3.94
N ALA A 66 -2.04 -2.80 2.90
CA ALA A 66 -3.49 -2.73 2.79
C ALA A 66 -4.06 -4.16 2.78
N VAL A 67 -5.09 -4.40 3.59
CA VAL A 67 -5.81 -5.68 3.58
C VAL A 67 -6.65 -5.74 2.31
N VAL A 68 -6.61 -6.88 1.63
CA VAL A 68 -7.62 -7.23 0.63
C VAL A 68 -8.48 -8.29 1.27
N ASP A 69 -9.74 -7.93 1.47
CA ASP A 69 -10.76 -8.73 2.11
C ASP A 69 -10.69 -10.18 1.60
N LYS A 70 -10.26 -11.11 2.46
CA LYS A 70 -10.54 -12.52 2.24
C LYS A 70 -11.95 -12.67 2.76
N LEU A 71 -12.93 -12.89 1.87
CA LEU A 71 -14.27 -13.34 2.26
C LEU A 71 -14.12 -14.44 3.32
N SER A 72 -14.24 -14.05 4.59
CA SER A 72 -14.27 -14.96 5.69
C SER A 72 -15.67 -15.56 5.64
N ASN A 73 -15.71 -16.84 5.34
CA ASN A 73 -16.86 -17.68 5.51
C ASN A 73 -17.18 -17.74 7.01
N ASN A 74 -17.93 -16.74 7.49
CA ASN A 74 -18.33 -16.62 8.89
C ASN A 74 -19.27 -17.77 9.27
N ASN A 75 -18.70 -18.85 9.82
CA ASN A 75 -19.39 -19.68 10.77
C ASN A 75 -18.98 -19.32 12.20
N SER A 76 -19.96 -18.73 12.89
CA SER A 76 -20.23 -18.85 14.33
C SER A 76 -19.26 -18.22 15.35
N ASN A 77 -19.82 -17.22 16.02
CA ASN A 77 -19.73 -16.93 17.46
C ASN A 77 -18.42 -16.34 18.00
N ALA A 78 -18.58 -15.05 18.33
CA ALA A 78 -18.28 -14.42 19.61
C ALA A 78 -16.91 -13.76 19.79
N GLU A 79 -17.01 -12.65 20.54
CA GLU A 79 -15.99 -11.98 21.33
C GLU A 79 -15.16 -10.91 20.60
N GLU A 80 -15.12 -9.74 21.26
CA GLU A 80 -14.36 -8.52 20.98
C GLU A 80 -13.44 -8.60 19.76
N GLU A 81 -13.87 -7.97 18.65
CA GLU A 81 -13.08 -7.90 17.41
C GLU A 81 -11.78 -7.13 17.69
N GLU A 82 -10.72 -7.87 18.04
CA GLU A 82 -9.34 -7.43 17.91
C GLU A 82 -9.20 -6.81 16.51
N PRO A 83 -8.53 -5.65 16.37
CA PRO A 83 -8.42 -4.99 15.07
C PRO A 83 -7.89 -6.00 14.06
N GLU A 84 -8.70 -6.31 13.04
CA GLU A 84 -8.36 -7.19 11.93
C GLU A 84 -6.90 -6.92 11.52
N PRO A 85 -6.05 -7.96 11.43
CA PRO A 85 -4.63 -7.76 11.26
C PRO A 85 -4.39 -6.91 10.01
N GLN A 86 -3.82 -5.72 10.18
CA GLN A 86 -3.24 -4.97 9.07
C GLN A 86 -2.32 -5.93 8.31
N GLY A 87 -2.45 -5.99 6.98
CA GLY A 87 -1.61 -6.86 6.17
C GLY A 87 -0.12 -6.65 6.49
N THR A 88 0.73 -7.62 6.17
CA THR A 88 2.19 -7.46 6.33
C THR A 88 2.81 -7.06 4.99
N LEU A 89 4.03 -6.50 5.01
CA LEU A 89 4.89 -6.45 3.83
C LEU A 89 5.96 -7.53 3.96
N ALA A 90 5.71 -8.72 3.42
CA ALA A 90 6.66 -9.83 3.47
C ALA A 90 6.86 -10.48 2.08
N PRO A 91 8.06 -11.04 1.80
CA PRO A 91 8.31 -11.79 0.58
C PRO A 91 7.28 -12.90 0.32
N GLY A 92 6.85 -13.05 -0.93
CA GLY A 92 5.85 -14.02 -1.37
C GLY A 92 4.40 -13.58 -1.19
N GLN A 93 4.13 -12.50 -0.45
CA GLN A 93 2.78 -11.97 -0.31
C GLN A 93 2.34 -11.19 -1.55
N ARG A 94 1.03 -11.10 -1.77
CA ARG A 94 0.47 -10.28 -2.84
C ARG A 94 0.72 -8.81 -2.53
N ALA A 95 1.14 -8.05 -3.54
CA ALA A 95 1.49 -6.65 -3.38
C ALA A 95 0.23 -5.79 -3.22
N ASN A 96 -0.14 -5.53 -1.97
CA ASN A 96 -1.29 -4.70 -1.59
C ASN A 96 -0.85 -3.69 -0.54
N PHE A 97 -0.72 -2.43 -0.95
CA PHE A 97 -0.28 -1.35 -0.08
C PHE A 97 -0.70 0.01 -0.61
N VAL A 98 -0.69 0.98 0.29
CA VAL A 98 -0.95 2.39 -0.01
C VAL A 98 0.31 3.20 0.33
N VAL A 99 0.63 4.17 -0.51
CA VAL A 99 1.64 5.19 -0.26
C VAL A 99 0.94 6.46 0.19
N LEU A 100 1.27 6.91 1.39
CA LEU A 100 0.83 8.15 1.98
C LEU A 100 1.90 9.24 1.85
N SER A 101 1.49 10.50 1.84
CA SER A 101 2.40 11.65 1.83
C SER A 101 3.23 11.83 3.10
N GLY A 102 2.95 11.06 4.15
CA GLY A 102 3.67 11.07 5.42
C GLY A 102 3.29 9.90 6.32
N ASN A 103 4.00 9.75 7.44
CA ASN A 103 3.84 8.60 8.33
C ASN A 103 2.66 8.82 9.31
N PRO A 104 1.57 8.01 9.22
CA PRO A 104 0.36 8.19 10.02
C PRO A 104 0.56 7.97 11.53
N LEU A 105 1.62 7.25 11.93
CA LEU A 105 1.90 6.91 13.32
C LEU A 105 2.60 8.05 14.09
N VAL A 106 3.24 9.00 13.39
CA VAL A 106 4.02 10.08 14.00
C VAL A 106 3.47 11.48 13.74
N VAL A 107 2.48 11.61 12.86
CA VAL A 107 1.78 12.89 12.62
C VAL A 107 0.84 13.23 13.77
N THR A 108 0.71 14.54 14.04
CA THR A 108 -0.29 15.07 14.98
C THR A 108 -1.71 14.84 14.46
N PRO A 109 -2.76 14.82 15.31
CA PRO A 109 -4.14 14.65 14.85
C PRO A 109 -4.57 15.65 13.76
N ARG A 110 -4.13 16.91 13.86
CA ARG A 110 -4.37 17.92 12.81
C ARG A 110 -3.65 17.58 11.51
N ALA A 111 -2.36 17.25 11.57
CA ALA A 111 -1.58 16.88 10.39
C ALA A 111 -2.00 15.54 9.77
N ARG A 112 -2.65 14.66 10.54
CA ARG A 112 -3.24 13.42 10.03
C ARG A 112 -4.40 13.69 9.07
N GLU A 113 -5.15 14.77 9.27
CA GLU A 113 -6.22 15.20 8.37
C GLU A 113 -5.68 15.67 7.01
N ASP A 114 -4.40 16.04 6.94
CA ASP A 114 -3.72 16.52 5.73
C ASP A 114 -2.96 15.41 4.97
N LEU A 115 -2.93 14.17 5.51
CA LEU A 115 -2.29 13.05 4.82
C LEU A 115 -3.02 12.72 3.52
N ARG A 116 -2.25 12.66 2.43
CA ARG A 116 -2.75 12.35 1.09
C ARG A 116 -2.33 10.96 0.68
N VAL A 117 -3.22 10.26 -0.03
CA VAL A 117 -2.86 9.05 -0.76
C VAL A 117 -2.18 9.47 -2.05
N LEU A 118 -0.92 9.07 -2.21
CA LEU A 118 -0.09 9.36 -3.39
C LEU A 118 -0.17 8.23 -4.43
N HIS A 119 -0.31 7.00 -3.96
CA HIS A 119 -0.25 5.82 -4.81
C HIS A 119 -0.95 4.66 -4.10
N VAL A 120 -1.81 3.93 -4.81
CA VAL A 120 -2.36 2.65 -4.35
C VAL A 120 -1.81 1.53 -5.23
N VAL A 121 -1.30 0.47 -4.61
CA VAL A 121 -0.93 -0.75 -5.30
C VAL A 121 -1.88 -1.86 -4.85
N LYS A 122 -2.63 -2.40 -5.80
CA LYS A 122 -3.54 -3.55 -5.60
C LYS A 122 -3.13 -4.64 -6.57
N ASP A 123 -2.79 -5.82 -6.05
CA ASP A 123 -2.38 -6.98 -6.83
C ASP A 123 -1.17 -6.68 -7.74
N GLY A 124 -0.26 -5.82 -7.26
CA GLY A 124 0.89 -5.31 -8.01
C GLY A 124 0.57 -4.34 -9.16
N ARG A 125 -0.71 -3.95 -9.30
CA ARG A 125 -1.15 -2.91 -10.23
C ARG A 125 -1.16 -1.57 -9.51
N SER A 126 -0.55 -0.59 -10.17
CA SER A 126 -0.34 0.76 -9.65
C SER A 126 -1.43 1.72 -10.10
N LEU A 127 -1.99 2.46 -9.15
CA LEU A 127 -2.88 3.60 -9.35
C LEU A 127 -2.23 4.84 -8.74
N TYR A 128 -1.84 5.79 -9.59
CA TYR A 128 -1.14 7.00 -9.18
C TYR A 128 -2.11 8.15 -8.93
N PHE A 129 -1.84 8.91 -7.87
CA PHE A 129 -2.66 10.04 -7.43
C PHE A 129 -1.75 11.28 -7.34
N ALA A 130 -1.42 11.85 -8.50
CA ALA A 130 -0.47 12.98 -8.58
C ALA A 130 -1.06 14.31 -8.06
N ASP A 131 -2.39 14.45 -8.00
CA ASP A 131 -3.08 15.70 -7.66
C ASP A 131 -4.29 15.50 -6.72
N THR A 132 -4.32 14.43 -5.92
CA THR A 132 -5.50 14.17 -5.07
C THR A 132 -5.59 15.22 -3.94
N PRO A 133 -6.68 15.99 -3.87
CA PRO A 133 -6.92 16.94 -2.79
C PRO A 133 -7.01 16.21 -1.43
N PRO A 134 -6.74 16.88 -0.28
CA PRO A 134 -6.82 16.23 1.02
C PRO A 134 -8.27 15.75 1.26
N ALA A 135 -8.47 14.73 2.07
CA ALA A 135 -9.74 14.01 2.20
C ALA A 135 -10.98 14.89 2.46
N ARG A 136 -10.81 16.14 2.91
CA ARG A 136 -11.88 17.15 3.08
C ARG A 136 -12.44 17.75 1.78
N GLU A 137 -11.72 17.71 0.67
CA GLU A 137 -12.10 18.39 -0.58
C GLU A 137 -12.90 17.50 -1.55
N LYS A 138 -13.29 16.27 -1.17
CA LYS A 138 -14.32 15.49 -1.87
C LYS A 138 -15.72 16.06 -1.62
N ARG A 139 -15.98 17.26 -2.15
CA ARG A 139 -17.34 17.76 -2.43
C ARG A 139 -17.30 18.65 -3.66
N GLU A 140 -17.02 18.07 -4.83
CA GLU A 140 -17.58 18.60 -6.07
C GLU A 140 -17.69 17.48 -7.13
N LYS A 141 -18.89 17.38 -7.69
CA LYS A 141 -19.40 16.27 -8.50
C LYS A 141 -18.84 16.31 -9.92
N LYS A 142 -18.11 15.29 -10.32
CA LYS A 142 -18.12 14.64 -11.65
C LYS A 142 -17.00 13.61 -11.66
N ASP A 143 -17.40 12.34 -11.78
CA ASP A 143 -16.62 11.12 -12.13
C ASP A 143 -17.10 9.95 -11.26
N GLU A 144 -18.43 9.84 -11.09
CA GLU A 144 -19.09 8.82 -10.25
C GLU A 144 -19.16 7.42 -10.88
N ASP A 145 -18.67 7.22 -12.11
CA ASP A 145 -18.90 5.94 -12.83
C ASP A 145 -17.72 4.95 -12.81
N ALA A 146 -16.53 5.34 -12.35
CA ALA A 146 -15.36 4.43 -12.29
C ALA A 146 -14.98 4.00 -10.86
N PHE A 147 -15.52 4.67 -9.84
CA PHE A 147 -15.06 4.57 -8.45
C PHE A 147 -15.88 3.58 -7.59
N ASN A 148 -17.12 3.27 -7.98
CA ASN A 148 -18.05 2.50 -7.14
C ASN A 148 -17.92 0.97 -7.20
N GLU A 149 -17.08 0.41 -8.09
CA GLU A 149 -16.95 -1.05 -8.24
C GLU A 149 -15.67 -1.64 -7.64
N ALA A 150 -14.70 -0.80 -7.21
CA ALA A 150 -13.34 -1.27 -6.92
C ALA A 150 -12.94 -1.31 -5.43
N LEU A 151 -13.70 -0.67 -4.54
CA LEU A 151 -13.43 -0.60 -3.11
C LEU A 151 -14.76 -0.51 -2.37
N PHE A 152 -14.98 -1.36 -1.37
CA PHE A 152 -16.15 -1.33 -0.48
C PHE A 152 -16.18 0.01 0.28
N LEU A 153 -16.80 1.01 -0.33
CA LEU A 153 -17.03 2.32 0.24
C LEU A 153 -18.54 2.49 0.34
N ASP A 154 -19.03 2.87 1.51
CA ASP A 154 -20.43 3.24 1.65
C ASP A 154 -20.73 4.59 0.97
N GLU A 155 -22.00 5.00 0.94
CA GLU A 155 -22.45 6.27 0.37
C GLU A 155 -21.83 7.51 1.04
N SER A 156 -21.09 7.33 2.14
CA SER A 156 -20.37 8.37 2.86
C SER A 156 -18.85 8.36 2.59
N GLY A 157 -18.36 7.44 1.76
CA GLY A 157 -16.96 7.41 1.32
C GLY A 157 -15.99 6.86 2.37
N TRP A 158 -16.50 6.15 3.37
CA TRP A 158 -15.69 5.44 4.36
C TRP A 158 -15.52 3.96 3.98
N LEU A 159 -14.34 3.41 4.28
CA LEU A 159 -14.09 1.96 4.19
C LEU A 159 -15.03 1.24 5.16
N VAL A 160 -15.86 0.34 4.63
CA VAL A 160 -16.57 -0.68 5.40
C VAL A 160 -15.87 -2.03 5.22
#